data_AF-A0A7X9FNC4-F1
#
_entry.id   AF-A0A7X9FNC4-F1
#
_cell.length_a   1.000
_cell.length_b   1.000
_cell.length_c   1.000
_cell.angle_alpha   90.00
_cell.angle_beta   90.00
_cell.angle_gamma   90.00
#
_symmetry.space_group_name_H-M   'P 1'
#
loop_
_entity.id
_entity.type
_entity.pdbx_description
1 polymer ?
#
loop_
_entity_poly.entity_id
_entity_poly.type
_entity_poly.pdbx_seq_one_letter_code
_entity_poly.pdbx_strand_id
1 'polypeptide(L)'
;MSVLVVIENPEECSLVFSGVEPVAARSYLADESFPALKGVKIFNLCRSYRYQSIGYYVSLLAEARGHKPVPNIVTIQDMKSQAIIRLASDELEEVIGRQLADQEPRKISVNIYFGKTPDRMFEPVASRLFKLFPTPFLRADFSCSSFWNLQNISPI
;
A
#
# COMPACT_ATOMS: atom_id res chain seq x y z
N MET A 1 -11.47 -12.01 14.59
CA MET A 1 -10.51 -10.90 14.33
C MET A 1 -11.31 -9.79 13.68
N SER A 2 -11.39 -8.61 14.31
CA SER A 2 -12.10 -7.45 13.75
C SER A 2 -11.25 -6.81 12.64
N VAL A 3 -11.92 -6.29 11.60
CA VAL A 3 -11.31 -5.54 10.50
C VAL A 3 -11.93 -4.15 10.50
N LEU A 4 -11.10 -3.11 10.53
CA LEU A 4 -11.53 -1.74 10.31
C LEU A 4 -10.89 -1.20 9.04
N VAL A 5 -11.68 -0.50 8.24
CA VAL A 5 -11.21 0.26 7.09
C VAL A 5 -11.15 1.72 7.54
N VAL A 6 -9.95 2.27 7.68
CA VAL A 6 -9.75 3.65 8.12
C VAL A 6 -9.50 4.53 6.91
N ILE A 7 -10.34 5.53 6.72
CA ILE A 7 -10.30 6.47 5.58
C ILE A 7 -10.19 7.88 6.13
N GLU A 8 -9.42 8.74 5.46
CA GLU A 8 -9.22 10.12 5.90
C GLU A 8 -10.54 10.90 6.03
N ASN A 9 -11.31 10.96 4.95
CA ASN A 9 -12.64 11.58 4.87
C ASN A 9 -13.60 10.58 4.20
N PRO A 10 -14.34 9.73 4.96
CA PRO A 10 -15.25 8.73 4.39
C PRO A 10 -16.31 9.30 3.45
N GLU A 11 -16.79 10.52 3.71
CA GLU A 11 -17.77 11.25 2.90
C GLU A 11 -17.27 11.62 1.49
N GLU A 12 -15.95 11.69 1.29
CA GLU A 12 -15.34 11.93 -0.03
C GLU A 12 -14.97 10.61 -0.74
N CYS A 13 -15.23 9.46 -0.12
CA CYS A 13 -14.85 8.16 -0.66
C CYS A 13 -15.93 7.61 -1.58
N SER A 14 -15.58 7.41 -2.86
CA SER A 14 -16.48 6.81 -3.85
C SER A 14 -16.53 5.27 -3.78
N LEU A 15 -15.75 4.64 -2.88
CA LEU A 15 -15.71 3.19 -2.76
C LEU A 15 -16.91 2.69 -1.95
N VAL A 16 -17.54 1.64 -2.45
CA VAL A 16 -18.63 0.95 -1.74
C VAL A 16 -18.03 -0.25 -1.01
N PHE A 17 -18.14 -0.25 0.32
CA PHE A 17 -17.68 -1.35 1.16
C PHE A 17 -18.86 -2.27 1.50
N SER A 18 -18.63 -3.59 1.38
CA SER A 18 -19.61 -4.61 1.78
C SER A 18 -19.07 -5.36 2.98
N GLY A 19 -19.85 -5.42 4.06
CA GLY A 19 -19.51 -6.17 5.28
C GLY A 19 -18.47 -5.51 6.18
N VAL A 20 -18.03 -4.28 5.89
CA VAL A 20 -17.16 -3.47 6.75
C VAL A 20 -17.58 -2.01 6.67
N GLU A 21 -17.65 -1.34 7.81
CA GLU A 21 -17.95 0.09 7.90
C GLU A 21 -16.65 0.91 7.83
N PRO A 22 -16.58 1.96 6.99
CA PRO A 22 -15.44 2.85 6.98
C PRO A 22 -15.42 3.73 8.23
N VAL A 23 -14.26 3.81 8.88
CA VAL A 23 -14.01 4.65 10.05
C VAL A 23 -13.22 5.88 9.60
N ALA A 24 -13.70 7.07 9.97
CA ALA A 24 -12.93 8.29 9.74
C ALA A 24 -11.61 8.26 10.52
N ALA A 25 -10.51 8.64 9.87
CA ALA A 25 -9.18 8.59 10.46
C ALA A 25 -9.07 9.42 11.74
N ARG A 26 -9.74 10.58 11.80
CA ARG A 26 -9.81 11.42 13.01
C ARG A 26 -10.50 10.70 14.16
N SER A 27 -11.61 10.00 13.90
CA SER A 27 -12.30 9.21 14.92
C SER A 27 -11.42 8.08 15.42
N TYR A 28 -10.76 7.34 14.53
CA TYR A 28 -9.83 6.28 14.93
C TYR A 28 -8.68 6.78 15.83
N LEU A 29 -8.17 7.98 15.57
CA LEU A 29 -7.10 8.57 16.37
C LEU A 29 -7.57 9.06 17.74
N ALA A 30 -8.74 9.70 17.81
CA ALA A 30 -9.20 10.43 18.99
C ALA A 30 -10.15 9.65 19.92
N ASP A 31 -10.92 8.69 19.41
CA ASP A 31 -11.96 8.01 20.18
C ASP A 31 -11.36 6.89 21.06
N GLU A 32 -11.70 6.91 22.35
CA GLU A 32 -11.20 6.01 23.38
C GLU A 32 -11.78 4.58 23.29
N SER A 33 -12.83 4.36 22.49
CA SER A 33 -13.40 3.04 22.25
C SER A 33 -12.47 2.13 21.42
N PHE A 34 -11.66 2.68 20.51
CA PHE A 34 -10.77 1.88 19.65
C PHE A 34 -9.61 1.21 20.39
N PRO A 35 -8.90 1.87 21.33
CA PRO A 35 -7.88 1.23 22.16
C PRO A 35 -8.33 -0.02 22.92
N ALA A 36 -9.62 -0.12 23.28
CA ALA A 36 -10.15 -1.27 24.02
C ALA A 36 -10.24 -2.54 23.15
N LEU A 37 -10.22 -2.39 21.82
CA LEU A 37 -10.26 -3.50 20.88
C LEU A 37 -8.92 -4.24 20.85
N LYS A 38 -8.96 -5.58 20.79
CA LYS A 38 -7.75 -6.42 20.73
C LYS A 38 -7.63 -7.12 19.39
N GLY A 39 -6.42 -7.13 18.84
CA GLY A 39 -6.09 -7.88 17.62
C GLY A 39 -6.86 -7.42 16.38
N VAL A 40 -7.14 -6.12 16.28
CA VAL A 40 -7.81 -5.52 15.13
C VAL A 40 -6.84 -5.45 13.95
N LYS A 41 -7.30 -5.82 12.75
CA LYS A 41 -6.61 -5.53 11.51
C LYS A 41 -7.11 -4.20 10.96
N ILE A 42 -6.20 -3.27 10.67
CA ILE A 42 -6.53 -1.96 10.13
C ILE A 42 -6.10 -1.93 8.66
N PHE A 43 -7.05 -1.71 7.76
CA PHE A 43 -6.72 -1.28 6.40
C PHE A 43 -6.74 0.23 6.38
N ASN A 44 -5.55 0.83 6.39
CA ASN A 44 -5.40 2.26 6.32
C ASN A 44 -5.46 2.65 4.84
N LEU A 45 -6.52 3.36 4.45
CA LEU A 45 -6.76 3.86 3.09
C LEU A 45 -6.66 5.39 3.04
N CYS A 46 -5.92 6.00 3.96
CA CYS A 46 -5.65 7.43 3.90
C CYS A 46 -4.86 7.77 2.63
N ARG A 47 -5.08 8.96 2.06
CA ARG A 47 -4.47 9.38 0.79
C ARG A 47 -2.95 9.59 0.89
N SER A 48 -2.44 9.84 2.09
CA SER A 48 -1.03 10.15 2.32
C SER A 48 -0.50 9.44 3.56
N TYR A 49 0.72 8.91 3.42
CA TYR A 49 1.54 8.37 4.52
C TYR A 49 2.85 9.15 4.69
N ARG A 50 2.91 10.41 4.23
CA ARG A 50 4.07 11.28 4.52
C ARG A 50 4.25 11.44 6.03
N TYR A 51 5.48 11.70 6.46
CA TYR A 51 5.73 11.96 7.88
C TYR A 51 4.80 13.08 8.38
N GLN A 52 4.24 12.91 9.57
CA GLN A 52 3.23 13.79 10.17
C GLN A 52 1.88 13.90 9.44
N SER A 53 1.62 13.12 8.39
CA SER A 53 0.28 13.00 7.82
C SER A 53 -0.67 12.22 8.73
N ILE A 54 -1.97 12.39 8.55
CA ILE A 54 -2.99 11.65 9.30
C ILE A 54 -2.86 10.13 9.10
N GLY A 55 -2.62 9.68 7.86
CA GLY A 55 -2.41 8.28 7.55
C GLY A 55 -1.17 7.70 8.22
N TYR A 56 -0.09 8.47 8.33
CA TYR A 56 1.10 8.06 9.08
C TYR A 56 0.78 7.83 10.57
N TYR A 57 0.04 8.75 11.19
CA TYR A 57 -0.36 8.61 12.59
C TYR A 57 -1.33 7.44 12.81
N VAL A 58 -2.23 7.16 11.86
CA VAL A 58 -3.12 5.99 11.93
C VAL A 58 -2.32 4.70 12.05
N SER A 59 -1.34 4.48 11.18
CA SER A 59 -0.50 3.27 11.23
C SER A 59 0.39 3.23 12.48
N LEU A 60 1.02 4.35 12.84
CA LEU A 60 1.88 4.43 14.03
C LEU A 60 1.11 4.12 15.32
N LEU A 61 -0.06 4.75 15.50
CA LEU A 61 -0.87 4.57 16.70
C LEU A 61 -1.54 3.19 16.73
N ALA A 62 -1.91 2.65 15.57
CA ALA A 62 -2.39 1.28 15.45
C ALA A 62 -1.37 0.26 15.98
N GLU A 63 -0.10 0.36 15.56
CA GLU A 63 0.95 -0.52 16.08
C GLU A 63 1.15 -0.37 17.59
N ALA A 64 1.18 0.86 18.10
CA ALA A 64 1.31 1.13 19.54
C ALA A 64 0.16 0.51 20.37
N ARG A 65 -1.04 0.40 19.77
CA ARG A 65 -2.21 -0.25 20.37
C ARG A 65 -2.22 -1.78 20.20
N GLY A 66 -1.22 -2.37 19.54
CA GLY A 66 -1.20 -3.80 19.22
C GLY A 66 -2.19 -4.20 18.11
N HIS A 67 -2.70 -3.23 17.35
CA HIS A 67 -3.44 -3.48 16.12
C HIS A 67 -2.47 -3.80 14.98
N LYS A 68 -2.99 -4.37 13.89
CA LYS A 68 -2.21 -4.79 12.73
C LYS A 68 -2.56 -3.93 11.51
N PRO A 69 -1.94 -2.75 11.35
CA PRO A 69 -2.20 -1.89 10.21
C PRO A 69 -1.56 -2.40 8.93
N VAL A 70 -2.19 -2.06 7.81
CA VAL A 70 -1.74 -2.29 6.44
C VAL A 70 -1.97 -0.97 5.68
N PRO A 71 -0.93 -0.22 5.29
CA PRO A 71 0.48 -0.49 5.58
C PRO A 71 0.83 -0.23 7.04
N ASN A 72 1.86 -0.94 7.51
CA ASN A 72 2.46 -0.73 8.83
C ASN A 72 3.57 0.36 8.75
N ILE A 73 4.17 0.77 9.87
CA ILE A 73 5.12 1.89 9.85
C ILE A 73 6.37 1.58 9.05
N VAL A 74 6.84 0.33 9.13
CA VAL A 74 8.01 -0.16 8.42
C VAL A 74 7.75 -0.13 6.92
N THR A 75 6.63 -0.64 6.45
CA THR A 75 6.22 -0.59 5.03
C THR A 75 6.12 0.85 4.52
N ILE A 76 5.61 1.79 5.33
CA ILE A 76 5.57 3.22 4.95
C ILE A 76 6.98 3.80 4.77
N GLN A 77 7.95 3.37 5.59
CA GLN A 77 9.35 3.80 5.48
C GLN A 77 10.06 3.11 4.31
N ASP A 78 9.85 1.82 4.12
CA ASP A 78 10.43 1.02 3.04
C ASP A 78 10.05 1.55 1.66
N MET A 79 8.77 1.92 1.45
CA MET A 79 8.32 2.55 0.20
C MET A 79 9.00 3.89 -0.11
N LYS A 80 9.63 4.55 0.88
CA LYS A 80 10.40 5.79 0.67
C LYS A 80 11.89 5.55 0.50
N SER A 81 12.37 4.34 0.77
CA SER A 81 13.79 3.99 0.73
C SER A 81 14.19 3.53 -0.67
N GLN A 82 14.98 4.35 -1.34
CA GLN A 82 15.55 4.00 -2.66
C GLN A 82 16.43 2.74 -2.59
N ALA A 83 17.09 2.48 -1.47
CA ALA A 83 17.86 1.25 -1.27
C ALA A 83 16.95 0.01 -1.23
N ILE A 84 15.83 0.07 -0.50
CA ILE A 84 14.87 -1.05 -0.42
C ILE A 84 14.16 -1.25 -1.76
N ILE A 85 13.80 -0.18 -2.46
CA ILE A 85 13.21 -0.26 -3.81
C ILE A 85 14.18 -0.96 -4.78
N ARG A 86 15.48 -0.66 -4.74
CA ARG A 86 16.48 -1.34 -5.56
C ARG A 86 16.58 -2.83 -5.22
N LEU A 87 16.67 -3.18 -3.94
CA LEU A 87 16.68 -4.59 -3.52
C LEU A 87 15.43 -5.34 -3.98
N ALA A 88 14.25 -4.72 -3.89
CA ALA A 88 13.01 -5.29 -4.40
C ALA A 88 12.99 -5.40 -5.93
N SER A 89 13.60 -4.44 -6.65
CA SER A 89 13.76 -4.50 -8.11
C SER A 89 14.61 -5.71 -8.50
N ASP A 90 15.74 -5.91 -7.81
CA ASP A 90 16.67 -7.02 -8.06
C ASP A 90 16.00 -8.38 -7.74
N GLU A 91 15.27 -8.49 -6.63
CA GLU A 91 14.51 -9.71 -6.28
C GLU A 91 13.44 -10.06 -7.33
N LEU A 92 12.86 -9.04 -7.97
CA LEU A 92 11.77 -9.21 -8.93
C LEU A 92 12.21 -9.16 -10.39
N GLU A 93 13.52 -9.05 -10.68
CA GLU A 93 14.07 -8.84 -12.02
C GLU A 93 13.50 -9.85 -13.03
N GLU A 94 13.49 -11.14 -12.71
CA GLU A 94 13.00 -12.19 -13.62
C GLU A 94 11.50 -12.08 -13.91
N VAL A 95 10.70 -11.65 -12.93
CA VAL A 95 9.24 -11.50 -13.12
C VAL A 95 8.94 -10.21 -13.87
N ILE A 96 9.63 -9.12 -13.53
CA ILE A 96 9.51 -7.84 -14.22
C ILE A 96 9.93 -8.00 -15.68
N GLY A 97 11.10 -8.58 -15.94
CA GLY A 97 11.63 -8.82 -17.28
C GLY A 97 10.65 -9.62 -18.14
N ARG A 98 10.08 -10.71 -17.61
CA ARG A 98 9.11 -11.52 -18.35
C ARG A 98 7.80 -10.79 -18.68
N GLN A 99 7.27 -9.98 -17.76
CA GLN A 99 6.00 -9.29 -18.00
C GLN A 99 6.17 -8.01 -18.83
N LEU A 100 7.34 -7.36 -18.76
CA LEU A 100 7.57 -6.06 -19.40
C LEU A 100 8.45 -6.12 -20.66
N ALA A 101 9.03 -7.27 -21.02
CA ALA A 101 10.03 -7.42 -22.09
C ALA A 101 9.74 -6.60 -23.36
N ASP A 102 8.52 -6.71 -23.89
CA ASP A 102 8.12 -6.13 -25.18
C ASP A 102 7.30 -4.84 -25.06
N GLN A 103 7.29 -4.21 -23.88
CA GLN A 103 6.44 -3.05 -23.65
C GLN A 103 7.06 -1.75 -24.18
N GLU A 104 6.25 -0.97 -24.90
CA GLU A 104 6.49 0.46 -25.17
C GLU A 104 5.30 1.27 -24.66
N PRO A 105 5.50 2.44 -24.02
CA PRO A 105 6.78 3.13 -23.82
C PRO A 105 7.66 2.45 -22.75
N ARG A 106 8.97 2.75 -22.76
CA ARG A 106 9.98 2.28 -21.76
C ARG A 106 9.79 2.86 -20.34
N LYS A 107 8.57 3.31 -20.01
CA LYS A 107 8.14 3.79 -18.69
C LYS A 107 6.69 3.37 -18.49
N ILE A 108 6.40 2.62 -17.43
CA ILE A 108 5.06 2.09 -17.16
C ILE A 108 4.73 2.31 -15.70
N SER A 109 3.51 2.74 -15.42
CA SER A 109 2.97 2.82 -14.07
C SER A 109 1.82 1.84 -13.92
N VAL A 110 1.90 0.97 -12.92
CA VAL A 110 0.87 -0.04 -12.63
C VAL A 110 0.21 0.31 -11.31
N ASN A 111 -1.10 0.51 -11.34
CA ASN A 111 -1.89 0.66 -10.12
C ASN A 111 -2.27 -0.73 -9.58
N ILE A 112 -2.05 -0.93 -8.29
CA ILE A 112 -2.19 -2.21 -7.59
C ILE A 112 -3.08 -2.00 -6.37
N TYR A 113 -4.09 -2.85 -6.25
CA TYR A 113 -5.11 -2.84 -5.20
C TYR A 113 -5.09 -4.21 -4.51
N PHE A 114 -4.64 -4.27 -3.26
CA PHE A 114 -4.49 -5.49 -2.47
C PHE A 114 -3.71 -6.59 -3.20
N GLY A 115 -2.63 -6.21 -3.90
CA GLY A 115 -1.80 -7.12 -4.68
C GLY A 115 -2.42 -7.63 -5.98
N LYS A 116 -3.53 -7.04 -6.41
CA LYS A 116 -4.15 -7.28 -7.72
C LYS A 116 -4.12 -6.02 -8.55
N THR A 117 -4.29 -6.18 -9.86
CA THR A 117 -4.37 -5.04 -10.79
C THR A 117 -5.39 -5.37 -11.88
N PRO A 118 -6.09 -4.39 -12.46
CA PRO A 118 -7.03 -4.65 -13.56
C PRO A 118 -6.34 -5.23 -14.80
N ASP A 119 -5.06 -4.95 -14.98
CA ASP A 119 -4.27 -5.45 -16.10
C ASP A 119 -3.62 -6.80 -15.75
N ARG A 120 -4.18 -7.86 -16.32
CA ARG A 120 -3.77 -9.25 -16.05
C ARG A 120 -2.30 -9.54 -16.35
N MET A 121 -1.69 -8.80 -17.27
CA MET A 121 -0.26 -8.95 -17.57
C MET A 121 0.61 -8.69 -16.33
N PHE A 122 0.22 -7.72 -15.51
CA PHE A 122 1.00 -7.31 -14.35
C PHE A 122 0.61 -8.03 -13.05
N GLU A 123 -0.36 -8.95 -13.06
CA GLU A 123 -0.80 -9.68 -11.86
C GLU A 123 0.36 -10.38 -11.11
N PRO A 124 1.30 -11.08 -11.78
CA PRO A 124 2.43 -11.71 -11.09
C PRO A 124 3.31 -10.71 -10.35
N VAL A 125 3.58 -9.56 -10.98
CA VAL A 125 4.37 -8.47 -10.38
C VAL A 125 3.60 -7.82 -9.22
N ALA A 126 2.31 -7.54 -9.42
CA ALA A 126 1.45 -6.94 -8.41
C ALA A 126 1.36 -7.77 -7.13
N SER A 127 1.19 -9.10 -7.26
CA SER A 127 1.12 -9.98 -6.10
C SER A 127 2.44 -10.03 -5.33
N ARG A 128 3.58 -10.02 -6.03
CA ARG A 128 4.91 -10.03 -5.40
C ARG A 128 5.21 -8.72 -4.71
N LEU A 129 4.91 -7.59 -5.35
CA LEU A 129 5.07 -6.27 -4.76
C LEU A 129 4.25 -6.10 -3.50
N PHE A 130 3.01 -6.61 -3.45
CA PHE A 130 2.20 -6.55 -2.23
C PHE A 130 2.75 -7.41 -1.08
N LYS A 131 3.51 -8.46 -1.38
CA LYS A 131 4.20 -9.25 -0.34
C LYS A 131 5.37 -8.46 0.26
N LEU A 132 6.12 -7.75 -0.57
CA LEU A 132 7.25 -6.92 -0.14
C LEU A 132 6.81 -5.62 0.52
N PHE A 133 5.76 -5.00 -0.01
CA PHE A 133 5.18 -3.75 0.48
C PHE A 133 3.67 -3.93 0.72
N PRO A 134 3.26 -4.51 1.86
CA PRO A 134 1.85 -4.70 2.20
C PRO A 134 1.11 -3.37 2.34
N THR A 135 0.59 -2.86 1.24
CA THR A 135 -0.13 -1.58 1.15
C THR A 135 -1.43 -1.79 0.38
N PRO A 136 -2.59 -1.33 0.87
CA PRO A 136 -3.87 -1.58 0.21
C PRO A 136 -3.90 -1.06 -1.22
N PHE A 137 -3.50 0.20 -1.42
CA PHE A 137 -3.45 0.84 -2.73
C PHE A 137 -2.04 1.36 -2.96
N LEU A 138 -1.39 0.89 -4.02
CA LEU A 138 -0.03 1.27 -4.38
C LEU A 138 0.10 1.40 -5.90
N ARG A 139 0.93 2.35 -6.33
CA ARG A 139 1.40 2.47 -7.70
C ARG A 139 2.85 2.04 -7.74
N ALA A 140 3.17 1.20 -8.72
CA ALA A 140 4.54 0.81 -9.04
C ALA A 140 4.94 1.44 -10.36
N ASP A 141 6.05 2.19 -10.36
CA ASP A 141 6.59 2.83 -11.55
C ASP A 141 7.83 2.06 -12.02
N PHE A 142 7.84 1.67 -13.28
CA PHE A 142 8.91 0.93 -13.93
C PHE A 142 9.53 1.76 -15.05
N SER A 143 10.81 1.53 -15.32
CA SER A 143 11.45 2.07 -16.52
C SER A 143 12.48 1.10 -17.10
N CYS A 144 12.68 1.16 -18.41
CA CYS A 144 13.68 0.38 -19.12
C CYS A 144 14.78 1.28 -19.69
N SER A 145 16.01 1.11 -19.18
CA SER A 145 17.22 1.63 -19.81
C SER A 145 17.86 0.53 -20.67
N SER A 146 18.59 -0.39 -20.02
CA SER A 146 19.11 -1.64 -20.60
C SER A 146 18.25 -2.85 -20.24
N PHE A 147 17.61 -2.79 -19.07
CA PHE A 147 16.66 -3.78 -18.55
C PHE A 147 15.57 -3.06 -17.75
N TRP A 148 14.43 -3.73 -17.59
CA TRP A 148 13.30 -3.20 -16.82
C TRP A 148 13.59 -3.21 -15.33
N ASN A 149 13.35 -2.08 -14.67
CA ASN A 149 13.58 -1.92 -13.24
C ASN A 149 12.43 -1.20 -12.59
N LEU A 150 12.13 -1.59 -11.35
CA LEU A 150 11.25 -0.84 -10.46
C LEU A 150 11.97 0.46 -10.03
N GLN A 151 11.38 1.60 -10.35
CA GLN A 151 11.90 2.93 -10.00
C GLN A 151 11.32 3.47 -8.71
N ASN A 152 10.04 3.19 -8.47
CA ASN A 152 9.31 3.77 -7.35
C ASN A 152 8.11 2.91 -6.97
N ILE A 153 7.77 2.93 -5.69
CA ILE A 153 6.49 2.47 -5.17
C ILE A 153 5.92 3.58 -4.30
N SER A 154 4.68 3.97 -4.57
CA SER A 154 4.00 5.01 -3.81
C SER A 154 2.54 4.64 -3.52
N PRO A 155 1.94 5.20 -2.47
CA PRO A 155 0.49 5.13 -2.26
C PRO A 155 -0.28 5.81 -3.41
N ILE A 156 -1.53 5.37 -3.64
CA ILE A 156 -2.49 6.00 -4.57
C ILE A 156 -3.51 6.81 -3.78
#